data_AF-A0A5C6XJ47-F1
#
_entry.id   AF-A0A5C6XJ47-F1
#
_cell.length_a   1.000
_cell.length_b   1.000
_cell.length_c   1.000
_cell.angle_alpha   90.00
_cell.angle_beta   90.00
_cell.angle_gamma   90.00
#
_symmetry.space_group_name_H-M   'P 1'
#
loop_
_entity.id
_entity.type
_entity.pdbx_description
1 polymer ?
#
loop_
_entity_poly.entity_id
_entity_poly.type
_entity_poly.pdbx_seq_one_letter_code
_entity_poly.pdbx_strand_id
1 'polypeptide(L)'
;MGVARYRLRGAGRAAPTRGDTAGGAHPHPDESLAGSGDARPGVWADDLYLGGPADLFDCAGDLLRPELGRPAVKLALISTNRNLYSTRRLWEAARKAGHDVRFLHPRRCTTGVDLKGTLISTEGLRMEGFDAAIPRFGASQTRAGLVLLDLLQARGVVTLNTSAAIERCRDKLRSIQHLAIAGLPVPPTVSLYHAERLEETVEQLGGLPIIIKLIKGSHGVGVIRCDTIETLRSTVETLWSLQEEVLLQRYIGESAGKDLRVFVVAGEVVGAMERRAAPGEFRANLHRGGSAQAVDLSDELREIALGASHALGLGIAGVDLLMSADGPLILEVNASPGLEGIEGATGKDIARHIIRATTALTSS
;
A
#
# COMPACT_ATOMS: atom_id res chain seq x y z
N MET A 1 -21.72 -38.61 22.30
CA MET A 1 -20.73 -39.19 21.38
C MET A 1 -19.65 -38.16 21.11
N GLY A 2 -18.39 -38.49 21.43
CA GLY A 2 -17.14 -37.95 20.88
C GLY A 2 -16.84 -36.45 20.95
N VAL A 3 -16.20 -35.98 22.03
CA VAL A 3 -15.46 -34.70 22.08
C VAL A 3 -13.97 -35.03 22.20
N ALA A 4 -13.17 -34.72 21.18
CA ALA A 4 -11.72 -34.89 21.22
C ALA A 4 -11.04 -33.64 21.81
N ARG A 5 -10.36 -33.81 22.95
CA ARG A 5 -9.57 -32.79 23.64
C ARG A 5 -8.13 -32.78 23.10
N TYR A 6 -7.63 -31.61 22.73
CA TYR A 6 -6.21 -31.38 22.44
C TYR A 6 -5.39 -31.40 23.74
N ARG A 7 -4.29 -32.16 23.74
CA ARG A 7 -3.31 -32.29 24.84
C ARG A 7 -2.16 -31.30 24.62
N LEU A 8 -1.95 -30.40 25.58
CA LEU A 8 -0.73 -29.61 25.72
C LEU A 8 0.35 -30.50 26.37
N ARG A 9 1.55 -30.60 25.77
CA ARG A 9 2.72 -31.20 26.44
C ARG A 9 3.52 -30.10 27.13
N GLY A 10 3.66 -30.24 28.45
CA GLY A 10 4.43 -29.37 29.31
C GLY A 10 5.94 -29.66 29.29
N ALA A 11 6.68 -28.63 29.69
CA ALA A 11 8.11 -28.63 29.93
C ALA A 11 8.51 -29.52 31.12
N GLY A 12 9.71 -30.11 31.04
CA GLY A 12 10.38 -30.77 32.15
C GLY A 12 11.89 -30.51 32.08
N ARG A 13 12.42 -29.79 33.08
CA ARG A 13 13.85 -29.57 33.32
C ARG A 13 14.46 -30.80 33.99
N ALA A 14 15.71 -31.14 33.65
CA ALA A 14 16.71 -31.68 34.57
C ALA A 14 18.13 -31.48 34.00
N ALA A 15 19.05 -31.02 34.85
CA ALA A 15 20.52 -31.05 34.73
C ALA A 15 21.06 -31.54 36.09
N PRO A 16 22.38 -31.75 36.34
CA PRO A 16 23.56 -31.70 35.47
C PRO A 16 24.54 -32.90 35.67
N THR A 17 25.58 -33.05 34.83
CA THR A 17 26.89 -33.59 35.26
C THR A 17 28.03 -33.02 34.40
N ARG A 18 29.16 -32.72 35.06
CA ARG A 18 30.42 -32.15 34.53
C ARG A 18 31.36 -33.24 34.01
N GLY A 19 32.25 -32.87 33.09
CA GLY A 19 33.50 -33.58 32.77
C GLY A 19 34.26 -32.93 31.61
N ASP A 20 35.41 -32.32 31.94
CA ASP A 20 36.32 -31.55 31.07
C ASP A 20 36.98 -32.35 29.93
N THR A 21 37.30 -31.70 28.80
CA THR A 21 38.68 -31.29 28.39
C THR A 21 38.85 -31.07 26.87
N ALA A 22 39.55 -29.97 26.56
CA ALA A 22 40.50 -29.75 25.46
C ALA A 22 40.08 -29.75 23.97
N GLY A 23 40.32 -28.61 23.32
CA GLY A 23 41.29 -28.56 22.21
C GLY A 23 40.76 -28.38 20.77
N GLY A 24 40.83 -27.13 20.28
CA GLY A 24 41.24 -26.82 18.90
C GLY A 24 40.16 -26.82 17.81
N ALA A 25 39.94 -25.64 17.20
CA ALA A 25 39.94 -25.44 15.75
C ALA A 25 39.44 -24.04 15.40
N HIS A 26 40.34 -23.19 14.90
CA HIS A 26 40.00 -22.16 13.92
C HIS A 26 40.51 -22.63 12.56
N PRO A 27 39.71 -22.46 11.51
CA PRO A 27 40.28 -21.98 10.26
C PRO A 27 39.47 -20.79 9.73
N HIS A 28 40.21 -19.74 9.36
CA HIS A 28 39.78 -18.73 8.40
C HIS A 28 39.50 -19.38 7.04
N PRO A 29 38.50 -18.92 6.28
CA PRO A 29 38.51 -19.05 4.83
C PRO A 29 39.02 -17.76 4.20
N ASP A 30 40.02 -17.92 3.35
CA ASP A 30 40.47 -16.93 2.39
C ASP A 30 39.65 -17.03 1.10
N GLU A 31 39.55 -15.88 0.43
CA GLU A 31 39.33 -15.64 -1.00
C GLU A 31 38.05 -16.09 -1.76
N SER A 32 37.53 -15.07 -2.44
CA SER A 32 36.92 -15.10 -3.78
C SER A 32 35.48 -15.61 -3.90
N LEU A 33 34.56 -14.66 -4.12
CA LEU A 33 33.44 -14.80 -5.06
C LEU A 33 32.96 -13.38 -5.41
N ALA A 34 33.70 -12.73 -6.31
CA ALA A 34 33.17 -11.67 -7.14
C ALA A 34 32.18 -12.31 -8.12
N GLY A 35 30.91 -12.38 -7.72
CA GLY A 35 29.80 -12.75 -8.59
C GLY A 35 29.06 -11.48 -9.02
N SER A 36 29.33 -11.03 -10.25
CA SER A 36 28.48 -10.07 -10.96
C SER A 36 27.11 -10.72 -11.19
N GLY A 37 26.17 -10.43 -10.30
CA GLY A 37 24.77 -10.84 -10.42
C GLY A 37 24.04 -9.92 -11.40
N ASP A 38 23.99 -10.36 -12.65
CA ASP A 38 23.17 -9.77 -13.71
C ASP A 38 21.69 -10.02 -13.38
N ALA A 39 21.07 -9.07 -12.67
CA ALA A 39 19.66 -9.15 -12.27
C ALA A 39 18.78 -8.91 -13.50
N ARG A 40 18.26 -10.00 -14.08
CA ARG A 40 17.23 -9.89 -15.12
C ARG A 40 15.94 -9.34 -14.49
N PRO A 41 15.39 -8.22 -14.98
CA PRO A 41 14.05 -7.79 -14.57
C PRO A 41 13.04 -8.73 -15.24
N GLY A 42 12.15 -9.36 -14.45
CA GLY A 42 10.99 -10.07 -15.02
C GLY A 42 10.55 -11.38 -14.37
N VAL A 43 11.12 -11.82 -13.25
CA VAL A 43 10.59 -12.98 -12.51
C VAL A 43 10.49 -12.63 -11.03
N TRP A 44 9.33 -12.13 -10.61
CA TRP A 44 9.03 -11.96 -9.20
C TRP A 44 8.88 -13.37 -8.60
N ALA A 45 9.71 -13.72 -7.63
CA ALA A 45 9.64 -15.05 -7.01
C ALA A 45 8.27 -15.25 -6.35
N ASP A 46 7.46 -16.18 -6.88
CA ASP A 46 6.15 -16.57 -6.34
C ASP A 46 6.23 -16.96 -4.84
N ASP A 47 7.40 -17.42 -4.39
CA ASP A 47 7.66 -17.86 -3.02
C ASP A 47 7.70 -16.73 -1.98
N LEU A 48 7.78 -15.47 -2.39
CA LEU A 48 7.74 -14.30 -1.49
C LEU A 48 6.33 -13.73 -1.30
N TYR A 49 5.31 -14.35 -1.91
CA TYR A 49 3.92 -13.98 -1.75
C TYR A 49 3.41 -14.35 -0.34
N LEU A 50 3.63 -13.44 0.62
CA LEU A 50 3.13 -13.54 2.00
C LEU A 50 1.63 -13.19 2.07
N GLY A 51 0.81 -14.00 1.41
CA GLY A 51 -0.64 -14.07 1.59
C GLY A 51 -1.43 -12.86 1.06
N GLY A 52 -1.80 -12.93 -0.21
CA GLY A 52 -3.10 -12.47 -0.72
C GLY A 52 -3.77 -13.64 -1.45
N PRO A 53 -4.95 -13.49 -2.05
CA PRO A 53 -5.44 -14.51 -2.96
C PRO A 53 -4.85 -14.26 -4.36
N ALA A 54 -4.22 -15.30 -4.93
CA ALA A 54 -3.56 -15.27 -6.25
C ALA A 54 -4.53 -14.89 -7.40
N ASP A 55 -5.83 -15.06 -7.16
CA ASP A 55 -6.95 -14.76 -8.06
C ASP A 55 -7.11 -13.27 -8.42
N LEU A 56 -6.56 -12.34 -7.62
CA LEU A 56 -6.67 -10.90 -7.87
C LEU A 56 -5.94 -10.44 -9.15
N PHE A 57 -4.96 -11.21 -9.62
CA PHE A 57 -4.15 -10.89 -10.79
C PHE A 57 -4.51 -11.74 -12.02
N ASP A 58 -5.18 -12.88 -11.85
CA ASP A 58 -5.63 -13.76 -12.94
C ASP A 58 -6.85 -13.21 -13.71
N CYS A 59 -7.56 -12.22 -13.16
CA CYS A 59 -8.74 -11.64 -13.80
C CYS A 59 -8.44 -10.59 -14.89
N ALA A 60 -7.16 -10.34 -15.22
CA ALA A 60 -6.77 -9.43 -16.31
C ALA A 60 -7.40 -9.81 -17.66
N GLY A 61 -7.51 -11.10 -17.97
CA GLY A 61 -8.14 -11.59 -19.20
C GLY A 61 -9.64 -11.29 -19.31
N ASP A 62 -10.35 -11.19 -18.19
CA ASP A 62 -11.78 -10.87 -18.13
C ASP A 62 -12.06 -9.36 -18.21
N LEU A 63 -11.03 -8.51 -18.10
CA LEU A 63 -11.11 -7.06 -18.29
C LEU A 63 -11.30 -6.66 -19.77
N LEU A 64 -11.12 -7.57 -20.73
CA LEU A 64 -11.29 -7.28 -22.16
C LEU A 64 -12.64 -7.75 -22.74
N ARG A 65 -13.46 -8.47 -21.95
CA ARG A 65 -14.76 -8.99 -22.43
C ARG A 65 -15.85 -7.90 -22.37
N PRO A 66 -16.77 -7.85 -23.36
CA PRO A 66 -17.91 -6.93 -23.35
C PRO A 66 -18.79 -7.14 -22.10
N GLU A 67 -19.31 -6.05 -21.53
CA GLU A 67 -20.20 -6.05 -20.35
C GLU A 67 -21.57 -6.71 -20.60
N LEU A 68 -21.90 -7.03 -21.86
CA LEU A 68 -23.19 -7.61 -22.22
C LEU A 68 -23.37 -9.02 -21.62
N GLY A 69 -24.35 -9.14 -20.72
CA GLY A 69 -24.82 -10.42 -20.19
C GLY A 69 -24.32 -10.80 -18.79
N ARG A 70 -23.50 -9.97 -18.13
CA ARG A 70 -23.15 -10.22 -16.71
C ARG A 70 -24.32 -9.87 -15.78
N PRO A 71 -24.59 -10.68 -14.73
CA PRO A 71 -25.64 -10.38 -13.77
C PRO A 71 -25.35 -9.08 -13.01
N ALA A 72 -26.42 -8.40 -12.58
CA ALA A 72 -26.28 -7.20 -11.76
C ALA A 72 -25.69 -7.55 -10.39
N VAL A 73 -24.60 -6.89 -10.03
CA VAL A 73 -23.88 -7.07 -8.77
C VAL A 73 -24.39 -6.07 -7.74
N LYS A 74 -24.60 -6.50 -6.49
CA LYS A 74 -24.87 -5.62 -5.36
C LYS A 74 -23.54 -5.18 -4.72
N LEU A 75 -23.16 -3.92 -4.98
CA LEU A 75 -21.88 -3.34 -4.61
C LEU A 75 -21.96 -2.48 -3.34
N ALA A 76 -21.06 -2.73 -2.40
CA ALA A 76 -20.80 -1.89 -1.24
C ALA A 76 -19.70 -0.86 -1.54
N LEU A 77 -20.05 0.42 -1.68
CA LEU A 77 -19.07 1.51 -1.79
C LEU A 77 -18.79 2.10 -0.41
N ILE A 78 -17.66 1.74 0.18
CA ILE A 78 -17.30 2.12 1.54
C ILE A 78 -16.53 3.45 1.50
N SER A 79 -17.13 4.54 1.95
CA SER A 79 -16.51 5.87 1.91
C SER A 79 -17.06 6.77 3.00
N THR A 80 -16.31 7.79 3.40
CA THR A 80 -16.76 8.73 4.44
C THR A 80 -17.58 9.89 3.91
N ASN A 81 -17.52 10.16 2.61
CA ASN A 81 -18.26 11.25 2.01
C ASN A 81 -18.67 10.91 0.57
N ARG A 82 -19.99 10.89 0.36
CA ARG A 82 -20.63 10.60 -0.93
C ARG A 82 -20.40 11.69 -1.99
N ASN A 83 -20.09 12.91 -1.55
CA ASN A 83 -19.91 14.07 -2.42
C ASN A 83 -18.46 14.23 -2.93
N LEU A 84 -17.51 13.41 -2.44
CA LEU A 84 -16.15 13.42 -2.98
C LEU A 84 -16.17 12.96 -4.43
N TYR A 85 -15.37 13.60 -5.28
CA TYR A 85 -15.27 13.30 -6.71
C TYR A 85 -15.12 11.80 -6.97
N SER A 86 -14.15 11.15 -6.29
CA SER A 86 -13.87 9.73 -6.48
C SER A 86 -15.06 8.83 -6.09
N THR A 87 -15.74 9.14 -4.99
CA THR A 87 -16.92 8.38 -4.53
C THR A 87 -18.06 8.53 -5.54
N ARG A 88 -18.33 9.75 -5.99
CA ARG A 88 -19.38 10.05 -6.97
C ARG A 88 -19.12 9.34 -8.30
N ARG A 89 -17.90 9.40 -8.82
CA ARG A 89 -17.52 8.75 -10.09
C ARG A 89 -17.67 7.24 -10.05
N LEU A 90 -17.26 6.60 -8.95
CA LEU A 90 -17.48 5.15 -8.75
C LEU A 90 -18.97 4.81 -8.68
N TRP A 91 -19.77 5.61 -7.98
CA TRP A 91 -21.22 5.44 -7.92
C TRP A 91 -21.88 5.54 -9.30
N GLU A 92 -21.54 6.58 -10.05
CA GLU A 92 -22.04 6.82 -11.41
C GLU A 92 -21.64 5.68 -12.36
N ALA A 93 -20.37 5.27 -12.34
CA ALA A 93 -19.87 4.17 -13.16
C ALA A 93 -20.59 2.85 -12.83
N ALA A 94 -20.80 2.53 -11.55
CA ALA A 94 -21.52 1.34 -11.12
C ALA A 94 -22.99 1.35 -11.59
N ARG A 95 -23.69 2.49 -11.42
CA ARG A 95 -25.08 2.64 -11.85
C ARG A 95 -25.22 2.56 -13.37
N LYS A 96 -24.30 3.18 -14.11
CA LYS A 96 -24.28 3.14 -15.58
C LYS A 96 -24.07 1.71 -16.10
N ALA A 97 -23.29 0.90 -15.39
CA ALA A 97 -23.09 -0.53 -15.67
C ALA A 97 -24.24 -1.44 -15.19
N GLY A 98 -25.33 -0.88 -14.64
CA GLY A 98 -26.50 -1.65 -14.21
C GLY A 98 -26.38 -2.35 -12.85
N HIS A 99 -25.38 -2.00 -12.03
CA HIS A 99 -25.16 -2.61 -10.72
C HIS A 99 -25.94 -1.90 -9.60
N ASP A 100 -26.32 -2.65 -8.55
CA ASP A 100 -26.96 -2.10 -7.36
C ASP A 100 -25.93 -1.62 -6.35
N VAL A 101 -25.57 -0.34 -6.40
CA VAL A 101 -24.59 0.24 -5.46
C VAL A 101 -25.26 0.82 -4.21
N ARG A 102 -24.67 0.54 -3.03
CA ARG A 102 -25.02 1.11 -1.73
C ARG A 102 -23.79 1.77 -1.11
N PHE A 103 -23.99 2.96 -0.54
CA PHE A 103 -22.95 3.70 0.13
C PHE A 103 -22.90 3.31 1.61
N LEU A 104 -21.71 2.97 2.10
CA LEU A 104 -21.48 2.58 3.48
C LEU A 104 -20.47 3.53 4.12
N HIS A 105 -20.90 4.23 5.17
CA HIS A 105 -19.98 5.06 5.94
C HIS A 105 -19.34 4.21 7.05
N PRO A 106 -18.01 4.02 7.10
CA PRO A 106 -17.35 3.16 8.08
C PRO A 106 -17.80 3.38 9.53
N ARG A 107 -17.89 4.64 9.97
CA ARG A 107 -18.32 4.99 11.34
C ARG A 107 -19.84 4.98 11.59
N ARG A 108 -20.64 4.75 10.55
CA ARG A 108 -22.11 4.58 10.66
C ARG A 108 -22.50 3.11 10.49
N CYS A 109 -21.53 2.21 10.60
CA CYS A 109 -21.76 0.78 10.62
C CYS A 109 -21.44 0.29 12.04
N THR A 110 -22.43 -0.27 12.75
CA THR A 110 -22.19 -0.91 14.04
C THR A 110 -21.87 -2.37 13.82
N THR A 111 -20.60 -2.73 13.87
CA THR A 111 -20.23 -4.15 13.77
C THR A 111 -20.47 -4.84 15.11
N GLY A 112 -21.53 -5.66 15.18
CA GLY A 112 -21.72 -6.61 16.27
C GLY A 112 -20.83 -7.83 16.04
N VAL A 113 -20.14 -8.30 17.08
CA VAL A 113 -19.41 -9.57 17.04
C VAL A 113 -20.17 -10.56 17.90
N ASP A 114 -21.08 -11.32 17.27
CA ASP A 114 -21.70 -12.50 17.87
C ASP A 114 -21.23 -13.76 17.12
N LEU A 115 -21.56 -14.95 17.64
CA LEU A 115 -21.21 -16.23 16.99
C LEU A 115 -21.82 -16.40 15.58
N LYS A 116 -22.73 -15.52 15.17
CA LYS A 116 -23.33 -15.47 13.83
C LYS A 116 -22.71 -14.36 12.95
N GLY A 117 -21.77 -13.59 13.50
CA GLY A 117 -21.07 -12.50 12.85
C GLY A 117 -21.97 -11.31 12.47
N THR A 118 -23.11 -11.05 13.12
CA THR A 118 -24.14 -10.10 12.62
C THR A 118 -23.62 -8.67 12.37
N LEU A 119 -23.70 -8.17 11.11
CA LEU A 119 -23.40 -6.76 10.78
C LEU A 119 -24.70 -5.94 10.71
N ILE A 120 -24.85 -4.98 11.61
CA ILE A 120 -26.02 -4.10 11.71
C ILE A 120 -25.53 -2.66 11.49
N SER A 121 -25.98 -1.97 10.46
CA SER A 121 -25.63 -0.54 10.35
C SER A 121 -26.14 0.25 11.57
N THR A 122 -25.59 1.43 11.86
CA THR A 122 -26.15 2.29 12.94
C THR A 122 -27.61 2.68 12.68
N GLU A 123 -28.10 2.47 11.47
CA GLU A 123 -29.48 2.75 11.02
C GLU A 123 -30.36 1.48 11.04
N GLY A 124 -29.89 0.36 11.61
CA GLY A 124 -30.65 -0.88 11.73
C GLY A 124 -30.74 -1.73 10.46
N LEU A 125 -30.16 -1.27 9.34
CA LEU A 125 -30.07 -2.07 8.12
C LEU A 125 -29.15 -3.27 8.33
N ARG A 126 -29.69 -4.47 8.06
CA ARG A 126 -28.90 -5.68 7.84
C ARG A 126 -28.08 -5.51 6.59
N MET A 127 -26.78 -5.72 6.72
CA MET A 127 -25.81 -5.51 5.66
C MET A 127 -25.51 -6.84 4.99
N GLU A 128 -26.55 -7.40 4.38
CA GLU A 128 -26.57 -8.75 3.81
C GLU A 128 -26.69 -8.69 2.27
N GLY A 129 -26.16 -9.75 1.63
CA GLY A 129 -26.26 -9.96 0.19
C GLY A 129 -25.44 -9.00 -0.67
N PHE A 130 -24.39 -8.38 -0.12
CA PHE A 130 -23.39 -7.73 -0.97
C PHE A 130 -22.57 -8.81 -1.65
N ASP A 131 -22.30 -8.63 -2.93
CA ASP A 131 -21.46 -9.56 -3.70
C ASP A 131 -20.00 -9.06 -3.68
N ALA A 132 -19.80 -7.75 -3.79
CA ALA A 132 -18.49 -7.13 -3.77
C ALA A 132 -18.46 -5.78 -3.03
N ALA A 133 -17.28 -5.36 -2.58
CA ALA A 133 -17.07 -4.06 -1.94
C ALA A 133 -15.85 -3.30 -2.47
N ILE A 134 -15.97 -1.97 -2.52
CA ILE A 134 -14.90 -1.05 -2.92
C ILE A 134 -14.54 -0.16 -1.72
N PRO A 135 -13.43 -0.42 -1.03
CA PRO A 135 -12.98 0.39 0.09
C PRO A 135 -12.34 1.71 -0.37
N ARG A 136 -12.93 2.85 0.03
CA ARG A 136 -12.52 4.22 -0.32
C ARG A 136 -12.49 5.12 0.91
N PHE A 137 -11.71 4.75 1.92
CA PHE A 137 -11.55 5.51 3.16
C PHE A 137 -10.12 6.01 3.36
N GLY A 138 -9.97 7.18 3.99
CA GLY A 138 -8.68 7.81 4.28
C GLY A 138 -7.98 7.27 5.53
N ALA A 139 -6.76 7.73 5.79
CA ALA A 139 -5.92 7.26 6.92
C ALA A 139 -6.59 7.43 8.29
N SER A 140 -7.34 8.52 8.49
CA SER A 140 -8.06 8.78 9.75
C SER A 140 -9.23 7.82 10.03
N GLN A 141 -9.58 6.98 9.04
CA GLN A 141 -10.73 6.08 9.08
C GLN A 141 -10.33 4.62 8.95
N THR A 142 -9.01 4.35 8.95
CA THR A 142 -8.43 3.03 8.73
C THR A 142 -9.05 1.98 9.64
N ARG A 143 -9.05 2.20 10.97
CA ARG A 143 -9.57 1.21 11.92
C ARG A 143 -11.03 0.84 11.65
N ALA A 144 -11.91 1.84 11.48
CA ALA A 144 -13.32 1.60 11.22
C ALA A 144 -13.55 0.95 9.85
N GLY A 145 -12.79 1.38 8.83
CA GLY A 145 -12.86 0.84 7.48
C GLY A 145 -12.41 -0.61 7.41
N LEU A 146 -11.28 -0.96 8.05
CA LEU A 146 -10.76 -2.32 8.10
C LEU A 146 -11.72 -3.28 8.81
N VAL A 147 -12.24 -2.91 9.98
CA VAL A 147 -13.21 -3.76 10.71
C VAL A 147 -14.47 -4.05 9.89
N LEU A 148 -15.00 -3.05 9.17
CA LEU A 148 -16.12 -3.25 8.25
C LEU A 148 -15.75 -4.17 7.08
N LEU A 149 -14.56 -3.96 6.50
CA LEU A 149 -14.08 -4.73 5.35
C LEU A 149 -13.80 -6.19 5.71
N ASP A 150 -13.14 -6.46 6.84
CA ASP A 150 -12.92 -7.81 7.39
C ASP A 150 -14.23 -8.58 7.53
N LEU A 151 -15.27 -7.91 8.05
CA LEU A 151 -16.55 -8.54 8.29
C LEU A 151 -17.36 -8.79 7.01
N LEU A 152 -17.14 -7.96 5.96
CA LEU A 152 -17.67 -8.22 4.62
C LEU A 152 -16.91 -9.39 3.97
N GLN A 153 -15.58 -9.41 4.05
CA GLN A 153 -14.75 -10.48 3.51
C GLN A 153 -15.06 -11.83 4.18
N ALA A 154 -15.26 -11.85 5.50
CA ALA A 154 -15.67 -13.05 6.24
C ALA A 154 -17.04 -13.62 5.80
N ARG A 155 -17.86 -12.82 5.09
CA ARG A 155 -19.13 -13.23 4.48
C ARG A 155 -19.00 -13.62 3.01
N GLY A 156 -17.79 -13.68 2.46
CA GLY A 156 -17.56 -13.96 1.05
C GLY A 156 -17.75 -12.77 0.12
N VAL A 157 -17.85 -11.55 0.65
CA VAL A 157 -17.88 -10.33 -0.19
C VAL A 157 -16.49 -10.10 -0.76
N VAL A 158 -16.36 -10.10 -2.09
CA VAL A 158 -15.06 -9.95 -2.77
C VAL A 158 -14.63 -8.49 -2.86
N THR A 159 -13.31 -8.24 -2.82
CA THR A 159 -12.74 -6.89 -2.78
C THR A 159 -11.38 -6.88 -3.47
N LEU A 160 -11.12 -5.89 -4.35
CA LEU A 160 -9.81 -5.75 -5.00
C LEU A 160 -8.67 -5.40 -4.04
N ASN A 161 -8.98 -4.57 -3.03
CA ASN A 161 -8.05 -4.36 -1.94
C ASN A 161 -8.65 -4.99 -0.69
N THR A 162 -8.03 -6.07 -0.23
CA THR A 162 -8.36 -6.72 1.04
C THR A 162 -7.97 -5.82 2.22
N SER A 163 -8.57 -6.05 3.38
CA SER A 163 -8.20 -5.40 4.63
C SER A 163 -6.69 -5.52 4.93
N ALA A 164 -6.14 -6.73 4.79
CA ALA A 164 -4.73 -7.02 5.00
C ALA A 164 -3.81 -6.22 4.06
N ALA A 165 -4.16 -6.13 2.77
CA ALA A 165 -3.39 -5.36 1.79
C ALA A 165 -3.43 -3.85 2.09
N ILE A 166 -4.60 -3.32 2.46
CA ILE A 166 -4.74 -1.91 2.87
C ILE A 166 -3.92 -1.62 4.11
N GLU A 167 -3.98 -2.50 5.13
CA GLU A 167 -3.22 -2.33 6.36
C GLU A 167 -1.71 -2.33 6.09
N ARG A 168 -1.23 -3.31 5.32
CA ARG A 168 0.19 -3.42 4.90
C ARG A 168 0.66 -2.16 4.15
N CYS A 169 -0.14 -1.67 3.21
CA CYS A 169 0.17 -0.47 2.44
C CYS A 169 0.21 0.82 3.28
N ARG A 170 -0.57 0.91 4.37
CA ARG A 170 -0.66 2.11 5.20
C ARG A 170 0.52 2.30 6.15
N ASP A 171 1.16 1.20 6.53
CA ASP A 171 2.41 1.25 7.27
C ASP A 171 3.55 1.54 6.30
N LYS A 172 4.08 2.77 6.31
CA LYS A 172 5.12 3.19 5.37
C LYS A 172 6.41 2.37 5.51
N LEU A 173 6.76 1.97 6.73
CA LEU A 173 7.98 1.21 6.99
C LEU A 173 7.82 -0.22 6.48
N ARG A 174 6.70 -0.87 6.81
CA ARG A 174 6.44 -2.22 6.29
C ARG A 174 6.27 -2.22 4.78
N SER A 175 5.57 -1.23 4.22
CA SER A 175 5.37 -1.09 2.78
C SER A 175 6.71 -0.98 2.05
N ILE A 176 7.61 -0.07 2.48
CA ILE A 176 8.92 0.08 1.83
C ILE A 176 9.82 -1.16 2.02
N GLN A 177 9.72 -1.85 3.17
CA GLN A 177 10.41 -3.13 3.39
C GLN A 177 9.92 -4.22 2.43
N HIS A 178 8.60 -4.35 2.25
CA HIS A 178 8.02 -5.31 1.30
C HIS A 178 8.48 -5.04 -0.14
N LEU A 179 8.52 -3.77 -0.55
CA LEU A 179 9.01 -3.38 -1.87
C LEU A 179 10.50 -3.72 -2.03
N ALA A 180 11.34 -3.39 -1.05
CA ALA A 180 12.78 -3.69 -1.09
C ALA A 180 13.06 -5.20 -1.13
N ILE A 181 12.34 -6.00 -0.32
CA ILE A 181 12.47 -7.48 -0.32
C ILE A 181 12.06 -8.08 -1.67
N ALA A 182 11.07 -7.48 -2.35
CA ALA A 182 10.68 -7.88 -3.69
C ALA A 182 11.68 -7.44 -4.78
N GLY A 183 12.79 -6.79 -4.43
CA GLY A 183 13.79 -6.30 -5.38
C GLY A 183 13.38 -5.03 -6.12
N LEU A 184 12.34 -4.32 -5.66
CA LEU A 184 11.89 -3.09 -6.28
C LEU A 184 12.71 -1.89 -5.81
N PRO A 185 12.97 -0.90 -6.69
CA PRO A 185 13.80 0.24 -6.35
C PRO A 185 13.06 1.18 -5.41
N VAL A 186 13.65 1.43 -4.23
CA VAL A 186 13.13 2.35 -3.23
C VAL A 186 14.25 3.27 -2.73
N PRO A 187 13.95 4.51 -2.32
CA PRO A 187 14.97 5.41 -1.77
C PRO A 187 15.53 4.86 -0.44
N PRO A 188 16.84 5.02 -0.18
CA PRO A 188 17.44 4.66 1.11
C PRO A 188 16.63 5.26 2.26
N THR A 189 16.21 4.41 3.19
CA THR A 189 15.29 4.76 4.27
C THR A 189 15.70 4.03 5.55
N VAL A 190 15.77 4.77 6.66
CA VAL A 190 16.11 4.25 7.99
C VAL A 190 15.01 4.63 8.97
N SER A 191 14.60 3.67 9.81
CA SER A 191 13.77 3.95 10.98
C SER A 191 14.67 4.19 12.18
N LEU A 192 14.46 5.32 12.87
CA LEU A 192 15.20 5.64 14.09
C LEU A 192 14.24 5.77 15.27
N TYR A 193 14.71 5.27 16.42
CA TYR A 193 13.97 5.39 17.69
C TYR A 193 14.65 6.35 18.67
N HIS A 194 15.94 6.68 18.48
CA HIS A 194 16.76 7.49 19.40
C HIS A 194 17.77 8.38 18.64
N ALA A 195 18.16 9.51 19.24
CA ALA A 195 18.96 10.57 18.59
C ALA A 195 20.46 10.29 18.48
N GLU A 196 20.94 9.25 19.15
CA GLU A 196 22.36 9.04 19.45
C GLU A 196 23.23 8.78 18.20
N ARG A 197 22.63 8.27 17.12
CA ARG A 197 23.32 7.90 15.87
C ARG A 197 22.84 8.68 14.66
N LEU A 198 22.36 9.91 14.88
CA LEU A 198 21.73 10.70 13.83
C LEU A 198 22.71 11.07 12.71
N GLU A 199 23.91 11.51 13.05
CA GLU A 199 24.99 11.87 12.12
C GLU A 199 25.40 10.67 11.26
N GLU A 200 25.67 9.51 11.89
CA GLU A 200 25.99 8.27 11.17
C GLU A 200 24.85 7.84 10.23
N THR A 201 23.60 8.04 10.65
CA THR A 201 22.43 7.74 9.81
C THR A 201 22.35 8.69 8.61
N VAL A 202 22.67 9.96 8.79
CA VAL A 202 22.73 10.94 7.70
C VAL A 202 23.80 10.54 6.69
N GLU A 203 24.99 10.13 7.14
CA GLU A 203 26.05 9.63 6.27
C GLU A 203 25.62 8.39 5.48
N GLN A 204 25.00 7.41 6.16
CA GLN A 204 24.45 6.21 5.51
C GLN A 204 23.38 6.51 4.45
N LEU A 205 22.61 7.59 4.65
CA LEU A 205 21.58 8.04 3.70
C LEU A 205 22.14 8.91 2.56
N GLY A 206 23.46 9.13 2.51
CA GLY A 206 24.12 9.90 1.45
C GLY A 206 24.25 11.40 1.74
N GLY A 207 24.09 11.81 3.00
CA GLY A 207 24.23 13.20 3.44
C GLY A 207 22.92 14.00 3.45
N LEU A 208 23.06 15.29 3.77
CA LEU A 208 21.94 16.25 3.77
C LEU A 208 21.63 16.75 2.35
N PRO A 209 20.39 17.16 2.06
CA PRO A 209 19.24 17.20 2.98
C PRO A 209 18.57 15.82 3.19
N ILE A 210 17.90 15.65 4.33
CA ILE A 210 17.15 14.44 4.69
C ILE A 210 15.65 14.73 4.77
N ILE A 211 14.83 13.76 4.36
CA ILE A 211 13.38 13.78 4.56
C ILE A 211 13.01 13.00 5.82
N ILE A 212 12.28 13.65 6.73
CA ILE A 212 11.56 12.99 7.83
C ILE A 212 10.15 12.67 7.33
N LYS A 213 9.70 11.42 7.52
CA LYS A 213 8.32 10.99 7.29
C LYS A 213 7.71 10.41 8.56
N LEU A 214 6.51 10.87 8.93
CA LEU A 214 5.71 10.19 9.95
C LEU A 214 5.15 8.87 9.40
N ILE A 215 5.25 7.80 10.20
CA ILE A 215 4.74 6.48 9.80
C ILE A 215 3.24 6.56 9.51
N LYS A 216 2.47 7.18 10.42
CA LYS A 216 1.03 7.38 10.28
C LYS A 216 0.74 8.73 9.62
N GLY A 217 -0.10 8.72 8.59
CA GLY A 217 -0.53 9.94 7.87
C GLY A 217 -0.60 9.73 6.36
N SER A 218 -1.25 10.67 5.67
CA SER A 218 -1.45 10.69 4.21
C SER A 218 -1.36 12.13 3.68
N HIS A 219 -1.24 12.30 2.36
CA HIS A 219 -1.26 13.61 1.67
C HIS A 219 -0.10 14.56 2.04
N GLY A 220 1.08 14.03 2.34
CA GLY A 220 2.27 14.84 2.62
C GLY A 220 2.22 15.63 3.95
N VAL A 221 1.19 15.41 4.78
CA VAL A 221 1.21 15.83 6.19
C VAL A 221 2.18 14.91 6.93
N GLY A 222 3.15 15.49 7.62
CA GLY A 222 4.23 14.74 8.26
C GLY A 222 5.40 14.38 7.35
N VAL A 223 5.60 15.11 6.24
CA VAL A 223 6.83 15.05 5.43
C VAL A 223 7.58 16.36 5.60
N ILE A 224 8.77 16.30 6.18
CA ILE A 224 9.59 17.46 6.53
C ILE A 224 10.95 17.31 5.86
N ARG A 225 11.44 18.37 5.21
CA ARG A 225 12.79 18.43 4.67
C ARG A 225 13.70 19.13 5.67
N CYS A 226 14.83 18.52 5.98
CA CYS A 226 15.84 19.06 6.88
C CYS A 226 17.14 19.26 6.12
N ASP A 227 17.54 20.52 5.96
CA ASP A 227 18.76 20.90 5.24
C ASP A 227 20.02 20.92 6.14
N THR A 228 19.84 20.92 7.47
CA THR A 228 20.94 20.90 8.45
C THR A 228 20.75 19.82 9.51
N ILE A 229 21.85 19.37 10.13
CA ILE A 229 21.83 18.36 11.19
C ILE A 229 21.10 18.86 12.43
N GLU A 230 21.21 20.15 12.77
CA GLU A 230 20.55 20.79 13.91
C GLU A 230 19.03 20.83 13.71
N THR A 231 18.59 21.14 12.49
CA THR A 231 17.17 21.13 12.13
C THR A 231 16.61 19.70 12.17
N LEU A 232 17.38 18.73 11.67
CA LEU A 232 17.01 17.31 11.73
C LEU A 232 16.88 16.85 13.19
N ARG A 233 17.89 17.13 14.03
CA ARG A 233 17.93 16.75 15.45
C ARG A 233 16.77 17.33 16.22
N SER A 234 16.60 18.65 16.18
CA SER A 234 15.50 19.34 16.89
C SER A 234 14.12 18.84 16.45
N THR A 235 13.91 18.60 15.15
CA THR A 235 12.64 18.10 14.64
C THR A 235 12.35 16.68 15.12
N VAL A 236 13.33 15.79 15.05
CA VAL A 236 13.18 14.40 15.46
C VAL A 236 12.96 14.28 16.97
N GLU A 237 13.73 15.01 17.79
CA GLU A 237 13.53 15.07 19.25
C GLU A 237 12.14 15.58 19.61
N THR A 238 11.66 16.61 18.89
CA THR A 238 10.30 17.13 19.08
C THR A 238 9.26 16.04 18.76
N LEU A 239 9.39 15.35 17.64
CA LEU A 239 8.46 14.30 17.24
C LEU A 239 8.46 13.13 18.23
N TRP A 240 9.61 12.69 18.72
CA TRP A 240 9.69 11.66 19.75
C TRP A 240 9.10 12.11 21.09
N SER A 241 9.22 13.39 21.46
CA SER A 241 8.57 13.93 22.67
C SER A 241 7.04 13.86 22.59
N LEU A 242 6.49 13.87 21.37
CA LEU A 242 5.08 13.68 21.06
C LEU A 242 4.72 12.19 20.85
N GLN A 243 5.66 11.27 21.07
CA GLN A 243 5.51 9.83 20.85
C GLN A 243 5.18 9.47 19.39
N GLU A 244 5.63 10.29 18.44
CA GLU A 244 5.48 10.02 17.02
C GLU A 244 6.66 9.19 16.50
N GLU A 245 6.36 8.21 15.65
CA GLU A 245 7.37 7.39 14.98
C GLU A 245 7.80 8.03 13.65
N VAL A 246 9.10 8.07 13.41
CA VAL A 246 9.70 8.77 12.27
C VAL A 246 10.56 7.86 11.41
N LEU A 247 10.54 8.10 10.11
CA LEU A 247 11.43 7.52 9.12
C LEU A 247 12.31 8.62 8.55
N LEU A 248 13.60 8.36 8.46
CA LEU A 248 14.54 9.19 7.72
C LEU A 248 14.76 8.60 6.34
N GLN A 249 14.71 9.43 5.31
CA GLN A 249 14.85 9.01 3.93
C GLN A 249 15.75 9.99 3.18
N ARG A 250 16.60 9.46 2.29
CA ARG A 250 17.39 10.29 1.38
C ARG A 250 16.49 11.24 0.58
N TYR A 251 16.86 12.52 0.51
CA TYR A 251 16.20 13.45 -0.39
C TYR A 251 16.66 13.22 -1.83
N ILE A 252 15.70 13.04 -2.74
CA ILE A 252 15.95 12.87 -4.17
C ILE A 252 15.71 14.21 -4.87
N GLY A 253 16.70 15.11 -4.78
CA GLY A 253 16.61 16.46 -5.35
C GLY A 253 16.64 16.49 -6.88
N GLU A 254 17.19 15.45 -7.49
CA GLU A 254 17.29 15.20 -8.93
C GLU A 254 15.91 15.14 -9.59
N SER A 255 14.87 14.77 -8.82
CA SER A 255 13.48 14.78 -9.26
C SER A 255 12.95 16.18 -9.62
N ALA A 256 13.65 17.25 -9.18
CA ALA A 256 13.30 18.64 -9.44
C ALA A 256 11.84 19.00 -9.08
N GLY A 257 11.35 18.43 -7.97
CA GLY A 257 9.98 18.68 -7.49
C GLY A 257 8.89 18.03 -8.36
N LYS A 258 9.23 16.96 -9.09
CA LYS A 258 8.30 16.20 -9.92
C LYS A 258 8.19 14.77 -9.43
N ASP A 259 7.00 14.21 -9.57
CA ASP A 259 6.80 12.78 -9.40
C ASP A 259 5.85 12.21 -10.47
N LEU A 260 5.96 10.92 -10.72
CA LEU A 260 5.05 10.19 -11.61
C LEU A 260 4.07 9.40 -10.75
N ARG A 261 2.77 9.68 -10.91
CA ARG A 261 1.70 8.82 -10.38
C ARG A 261 1.29 7.85 -11.47
N VAL A 262 1.53 6.57 -11.22
CA VAL A 262 0.99 5.45 -12.00
C VAL A 262 -0.23 4.87 -11.29
N PHE A 263 -1.32 4.67 -11.99
CA PHE A 263 -2.56 4.13 -11.45
C PHE A 263 -2.77 2.70 -11.97
N VAL A 264 -2.75 1.74 -11.06
CA VAL A 264 -2.87 0.31 -11.33
C VAL A 264 -4.25 -0.18 -10.86
N VAL A 265 -4.92 -0.96 -11.71
CA VAL A 265 -6.17 -1.65 -11.39
C VAL A 265 -6.08 -3.08 -11.91
N ALA A 266 -6.23 -4.08 -11.02
CA ALA A 266 -6.23 -5.50 -11.32
C ALA A 266 -5.09 -5.95 -12.26
N GLY A 267 -3.86 -5.56 -11.92
CA GLY A 267 -2.67 -5.92 -12.72
C GLY A 267 -2.45 -5.09 -13.98
N GLU A 268 -3.27 -4.08 -14.26
CA GLU A 268 -3.11 -3.21 -15.43
C GLU A 268 -2.84 -1.75 -15.05
N VAL A 269 -1.92 -1.09 -15.75
CA VAL A 269 -1.77 0.36 -15.68
C VAL A 269 -2.86 1.03 -16.52
N VAL A 270 -3.82 1.64 -15.82
CA VAL A 270 -5.00 2.28 -16.43
C VAL A 270 -4.82 3.78 -16.64
N GLY A 271 -3.83 4.40 -16.00
CA GLY A 271 -3.50 5.81 -16.19
C GLY A 271 -2.17 6.19 -15.57
N ALA A 272 -1.53 7.22 -16.12
CA ALA A 272 -0.31 7.79 -15.55
C ALA A 272 -0.30 9.31 -15.73
N MET A 273 0.24 10.02 -14.75
CA MET A 273 0.45 11.46 -14.82
C MET A 273 1.77 11.85 -14.16
N GLU A 274 2.43 12.87 -14.70
CA GLU A 274 3.49 13.58 -14.01
C GLU A 274 2.85 14.73 -13.24
N ARG A 275 3.19 14.85 -11.96
CA ARG A 275 2.83 16.01 -11.15
C ARG A 275 4.06 16.87 -10.92
N ARG A 276 3.84 18.17 -10.82
CA ARG A 276 4.89 19.15 -10.54
C ARG A 276 4.50 19.99 -9.35
N ALA A 277 5.42 20.17 -8.42
CA ALA A 277 5.23 21.02 -7.26
C ALA A 277 5.06 22.49 -7.67
N ALA A 278 4.34 23.25 -6.86
CA ALA A 278 4.25 24.70 -7.00
C ALA A 278 5.61 25.36 -6.68
N PRO A 279 5.87 26.58 -7.16
CA PRO A 279 7.09 27.32 -6.81
C PRO A 279 7.29 27.40 -5.29
N GLY A 280 8.48 27.02 -4.81
CA GLY A 280 8.82 27.00 -3.38
C GLY A 280 8.36 25.76 -2.60
N GLU A 281 7.71 24.79 -3.25
CA GLU A 281 7.31 23.51 -2.67
C GLU A 281 8.11 22.38 -3.31
N PHE A 282 8.51 21.37 -2.52
CA PHE A 282 9.23 20.19 -3.05
C PHE A 282 8.28 18.99 -3.27
N ARG A 283 7.07 19.05 -2.70
CA ARG A 283 6.05 18.01 -2.82
C ARG A 283 5.12 18.30 -4.00
N ALA A 284 5.04 17.37 -4.94
CA ALA A 284 4.23 17.51 -6.16
C ALA A 284 2.73 17.23 -5.97
N ASN A 285 2.23 17.15 -4.73
CA ASN A 285 0.82 16.82 -4.48
C ASN A 285 -0.12 17.90 -5.06
N LEU A 286 -1.12 17.48 -5.86
CA LEU A 286 -2.13 18.39 -6.45
C LEU A 286 -2.89 19.22 -5.41
N HIS A 287 -3.20 18.65 -4.24
CA HIS A 287 -3.88 19.37 -3.16
C HIS A 287 -3.04 20.51 -2.55
N ARG A 288 -1.74 20.62 -2.89
CA ARG A 288 -0.85 21.71 -2.50
C ARG A 288 -0.62 22.73 -3.63
N GLY A 289 -1.48 22.74 -4.64
CA GLY A 289 -1.37 23.67 -5.78
C GLY A 289 -0.41 23.22 -6.88
N GLY A 290 0.03 21.96 -6.85
CA GLY A 290 0.79 21.38 -7.96
C GLY A 290 -0.06 21.21 -9.22
N SER A 291 0.61 21.07 -10.36
CA SER A 291 -0.03 20.77 -11.67
C SER A 291 0.13 19.30 -12.03
N ALA A 292 -0.77 18.75 -12.85
CA ALA A 292 -0.62 17.41 -13.42
C ALA A 292 -0.82 17.40 -14.94
N GLN A 293 -0.09 16.54 -15.62
CA GLN A 293 -0.24 16.26 -17.06
C GLN A 293 -0.13 14.76 -17.32
N ALA A 294 -0.87 14.26 -18.32
CA ALA A 294 -0.72 12.88 -18.75
C ALA A 294 0.70 12.59 -19.23
N VAL A 295 1.15 11.35 -19.01
CA VAL A 295 2.43 10.86 -19.55
C VAL A 295 2.28 9.47 -20.13
N ASP A 296 3.12 9.18 -21.12
CA ASP A 296 3.37 7.82 -21.56
C ASP A 296 4.49 7.22 -20.70
N LEU A 297 4.25 6.03 -20.17
CA LEU A 297 5.23 5.30 -19.37
C LEU A 297 6.11 4.44 -20.27
N SER A 298 7.40 4.38 -19.95
CA SER A 298 8.26 3.31 -20.45
C SER A 298 7.83 1.96 -19.86
N ASP A 299 8.24 0.88 -20.52
CA ASP A 299 7.99 -0.48 -20.03
C ASP A 299 8.61 -0.70 -18.64
N GLU A 300 9.80 -0.16 -18.40
CA GLU A 300 10.45 -0.19 -17.08
C GLU A 300 9.58 0.42 -15.97
N LEU A 301 9.04 1.64 -16.17
CA LEU A 301 8.20 2.31 -15.18
C LEU A 301 6.87 1.58 -14.97
N ARG A 302 6.34 0.97 -16.03
CA ARG A 302 5.14 0.13 -15.97
C ARG A 302 5.41 -1.11 -15.11
N GLU A 303 6.48 -1.85 -15.36
CA GLU A 303 6.83 -3.05 -14.61
C GLU A 303 7.09 -2.75 -13.13
N ILE A 304 7.78 -1.64 -12.82
CA ILE A 304 7.98 -1.20 -11.43
C ILE A 304 6.64 -0.92 -10.74
N ALA A 305 5.71 -0.24 -11.42
CA ALA A 305 4.41 0.06 -10.84
C ALA A 305 3.55 -1.20 -10.63
N LEU A 306 3.56 -2.13 -11.59
CA LEU A 306 2.87 -3.40 -11.48
C LEU A 306 3.46 -4.26 -10.36
N GLY A 307 4.79 -4.39 -10.31
CA GLY A 307 5.52 -5.08 -9.25
C GLY A 307 5.22 -4.49 -7.87
N ALA A 308 5.14 -3.16 -7.74
CA ALA A 308 4.79 -2.51 -6.48
C ALA A 308 3.36 -2.83 -6.02
N SER A 309 2.41 -2.86 -6.94
CA SER A 309 1.02 -3.27 -6.66
C SER A 309 0.96 -4.73 -6.23
N HIS A 310 1.70 -5.60 -6.92
CA HIS A 310 1.78 -7.04 -6.64
C HIS A 310 2.42 -7.34 -5.29
N ALA A 311 3.60 -6.76 -5.00
CA ALA A 311 4.34 -6.96 -3.75
C ALA A 311 3.54 -6.55 -2.50
N LEU A 312 2.59 -5.61 -2.64
CA LEU A 312 1.71 -5.17 -1.55
C LEU A 312 0.33 -5.85 -1.56
N GLY A 313 0.04 -6.70 -2.56
CA GLY A 313 -1.25 -7.38 -2.71
C GLY A 313 -2.41 -6.43 -3.01
N LEU A 314 -2.16 -5.33 -3.71
CA LEU A 314 -3.16 -4.33 -4.04
C LEU A 314 -3.73 -4.56 -5.45
N GLY A 315 -5.04 -4.76 -5.55
CA GLY A 315 -5.78 -4.75 -6.82
C GLY A 315 -6.15 -3.34 -7.29
N ILE A 316 -6.06 -2.32 -6.43
CA ILE A 316 -6.16 -0.90 -6.82
C ILE A 316 -5.03 -0.15 -6.13
N ALA A 317 -4.11 0.41 -6.91
CA ALA A 317 -2.97 1.14 -6.36
C ALA A 317 -2.71 2.43 -7.13
N GLY A 318 -2.33 3.46 -6.39
CA GLY A 318 -1.54 4.55 -6.95
C GLY A 318 -0.09 4.32 -6.55
N VAL A 319 0.83 4.27 -7.49
CA VAL A 319 2.28 4.17 -7.25
C VAL A 319 2.89 5.52 -7.60
N ASP A 320 3.59 6.14 -6.66
CA ASP A 320 4.34 7.39 -6.89
C ASP A 320 5.80 7.04 -7.08
N LEU A 321 6.38 7.51 -8.20
CA LEU A 321 7.77 7.30 -8.57
C LEU A 321 8.51 8.64 -8.61
N LEU A 322 9.75 8.64 -8.15
CA LEU A 322 10.69 9.74 -8.37
C LEU A 322 11.77 9.29 -9.36
N MET A 323 12.16 10.20 -10.26
CA MET A 323 13.32 9.99 -11.11
C MET A 323 14.57 10.46 -10.36
N SER A 324 15.45 9.53 -10.03
CA SER A 324 16.79 9.83 -9.50
C SER A 324 17.83 9.78 -10.64
N ALA A 325 19.07 10.16 -10.34
CA ALA A 325 20.18 10.02 -11.30
C ALA A 325 20.45 8.56 -11.68
N ASP A 326 20.18 7.62 -10.75
CA ASP A 326 20.48 6.19 -10.91
C ASP A 326 19.27 5.40 -11.43
N GLY A 327 18.15 6.07 -11.71
CA GLY A 327 16.91 5.46 -12.20
C GLY A 327 15.67 5.76 -11.36
N PRO A 328 14.53 5.14 -11.68
CA PRO A 328 13.26 5.35 -10.98
C PRO A 328 13.26 4.73 -9.58
N LEU A 329 12.70 5.44 -8.61
CA LEU A 329 12.53 4.98 -7.23
C LEU A 329 11.05 5.08 -6.81
N ILE A 330 10.51 4.05 -6.17
CA ILE A 330 9.16 4.08 -5.60
C ILE A 330 9.16 4.94 -4.33
N LEU A 331 8.47 6.07 -4.39
CA LEU A 331 8.34 7.00 -3.27
C LEU A 331 7.29 6.55 -2.26
N GLU A 332 6.11 6.18 -2.77
CA GLU A 332 4.99 5.66 -1.97
C GLU A 332 3.98 4.89 -2.82
N VAL A 333 3.28 3.95 -2.20
CA VAL A 333 2.11 3.28 -2.78
C VAL A 333 0.88 3.61 -1.96
N ASN A 334 -0.24 3.88 -2.63
CA ASN A 334 -1.51 4.26 -2.05
C ASN A 334 -2.59 3.24 -2.39
N ALA A 335 -3.23 2.63 -1.37
CA ALA A 335 -4.33 1.68 -1.54
C ALA A 335 -5.70 2.31 -1.85
N SER A 336 -5.83 3.64 -1.76
CA SER A 336 -7.07 4.36 -2.10
C SER A 336 -6.77 5.67 -2.83
N PRO A 337 -6.08 5.63 -3.98
CA PRO A 337 -5.61 6.81 -4.71
C PRO A 337 -6.80 7.63 -5.24
N GLY A 338 -6.70 8.96 -5.20
CA GLY A 338 -7.76 9.85 -5.70
C GLY A 338 -7.94 9.77 -7.22
N LEU A 339 -9.18 9.89 -7.70
CA LEU A 339 -9.52 9.80 -9.13
C LEU A 339 -9.49 11.16 -9.85
N GLU A 340 -9.76 12.26 -9.14
CA GLU A 340 -9.97 13.58 -9.76
C GLU A 340 -8.77 14.08 -10.56
N GLY A 341 -7.57 14.02 -9.97
CA GLY A 341 -6.35 14.44 -10.63
C GLY A 341 -6.00 13.58 -11.85
N ILE A 342 -6.12 12.25 -11.72
CA ILE A 342 -5.71 11.32 -12.78
C ILE A 342 -6.73 11.29 -13.93
N GLU A 343 -8.04 11.28 -13.65
CA GLU A 343 -9.08 11.37 -14.69
C GLU A 343 -9.02 12.73 -15.38
N GLY A 344 -8.79 13.82 -14.63
CA GLY A 344 -8.63 15.16 -15.20
C GLY A 344 -7.40 15.30 -16.10
N ALA A 345 -6.25 14.74 -15.69
CA ALA A 345 -5.02 14.82 -16.47
C ALA A 345 -5.03 13.92 -17.71
N THR A 346 -5.62 12.71 -17.59
CA THR A 346 -5.55 11.69 -18.66
C THR A 346 -6.79 11.61 -19.55
N GLY A 347 -7.93 12.16 -19.10
CA GLY A 347 -9.22 11.99 -19.76
C GLY A 347 -9.78 10.57 -19.73
N LYS A 348 -9.13 9.63 -19.02
CA LYS A 348 -9.54 8.21 -18.96
C LYS A 348 -10.60 8.00 -17.88
N ASP A 349 -11.52 7.06 -18.12
CA ASP A 349 -12.56 6.65 -17.16
C ASP A 349 -12.02 5.59 -16.18
N ILE A 350 -11.16 6.02 -15.26
CA ILE A 350 -10.53 5.15 -14.26
C ILE A 350 -11.57 4.53 -13.33
N ALA A 351 -12.64 5.26 -13.00
CA ALA A 351 -13.74 4.72 -12.21
C ALA A 351 -14.36 3.48 -12.87
N ARG A 352 -14.58 3.50 -14.19
CA ARG A 352 -15.09 2.35 -14.93
C ARG A 352 -14.15 1.15 -14.85
N HIS A 353 -12.84 1.35 -14.97
CA HIS A 353 -11.87 0.25 -14.81
C HIS A 353 -12.00 -0.42 -13.44
N ILE A 354 -12.10 0.38 -12.36
CA ILE A 354 -12.28 -0.14 -11.00
C ILE A 354 -13.58 -0.93 -10.87
N ILE A 355 -14.70 -0.42 -11.39
CA ILE A 355 -16.00 -1.12 -11.33
C ILE A 355 -15.92 -2.46 -12.05
N ARG A 356 -15.42 -2.47 -13.30
CA ARG A 356 -15.31 -3.70 -14.11
C ARG A 356 -14.42 -4.74 -13.45
N ALA A 357 -13.28 -4.32 -12.92
CA ALA A 357 -12.36 -5.21 -12.21
C ALA A 357 -13.01 -5.77 -10.94
N THR A 358 -13.70 -4.94 -10.17
CA THR A 358 -14.34 -5.38 -8.91
C THR A 358 -15.46 -6.38 -9.18
N THR A 359 -16.30 -6.14 -10.18
CA THR A 359 -17.43 -7.04 -10.50
C THR A 359 -17.02 -8.29 -11.27
N ALA A 360 -15.83 -8.31 -11.88
CA ALA A 360 -15.27 -9.54 -12.44
C ALA A 360 -15.03 -10.60 -11.35
N LEU A 361 -14.64 -10.18 -10.14
CA LEU A 361 -14.38 -11.08 -9.00
C LEU A 361 -15.62 -11.86 -8.52
N THR A 362 -16.84 -11.41 -8.85
CA THR A 362 -18.08 -12.09 -8.42
C THR A 362 -18.54 -13.17 -9.40
N SER A 363 -17.85 -13.30 -10.54
CA SER A 363 -18.20 -14.24 -11.61
C SER A 363 -17.41 -15.56 -11.53
N SER A 364 -16.65 -15.76 -10.45
CA SER A 364 -15.70 -16.86 -10.22
C SER A 364 -16.24 -17.90 -9.25
#